data_AF-A0A2W5GX53-F1
#
_entry.id   AF-A0A2W5GX53-F1
#
_cell.length_a   1.000
_cell.length_b   1.000
_cell.length_c   1.000
_cell.angle_alpha   90.00
_cell.angle_beta   90.00
_cell.angle_gamma   90.00
#
_symmetry.space_group_name_H-M   'P 1'
#
loop_
_entity.id
_entity.type
_entity.pdbx_description
1 polymer ?
#
loop_
_entity_poly.entity_id
_entity_poly.type
_entity_poly.pdbx_seq_one_letter_code
_entity_poly.pdbx_strand_id
1 'polypeptide(L)'
;MNYRHIYHAGNFADVLKHAVLARLVRYLQNKDKAFRVLDTHAGIGLYDLTSEEAQKTGEWQTGIGKLMEGDLPDPIAELLEPYLAAVKELNPEGGVKFYPGSPKLARMLFRPQDRLSAMELHPDDSRALARLFEGDYQVRVTELDGWLSLGAHLPPKEKRG
;
A
#
# COMPACT_ATOMS: atom_id res chain seq x y z
N MET A 1 5.71 8.38 18.29
CA MET A 1 6.04 9.24 17.13
C MET A 1 4.75 9.97 16.75
N ASN A 2 4.76 11.29 16.52
CA ASN A 2 3.51 12.07 16.35
C ASN A 2 3.00 12.10 14.89
N TYR A 3 3.77 11.59 13.93
CA TYR A 3 3.35 11.52 12.54
C TYR A 3 2.26 10.45 12.36
N ARG A 4 1.16 10.83 11.71
CA ARG A 4 0.06 9.93 11.37
C ARG A 4 -0.20 10.06 9.87
N HIS A 5 -0.05 8.98 9.12
CA HIS A 5 -0.11 9.06 7.66
C HIS A 5 -1.51 9.39 7.11
N ILE A 6 -2.58 9.21 7.90
CA ILE A 6 -3.96 9.52 7.50
C ILE A 6 -4.17 10.99 7.07
N TYR A 7 -3.41 11.94 7.63
CA TYR A 7 -3.46 13.35 7.23
C TYR A 7 -2.90 13.61 5.83
N HIS A 8 -2.19 12.65 5.24
CA HIS A 8 -1.50 12.79 3.95
C HIS A 8 -1.85 11.67 2.97
N ALA A 9 -2.67 10.71 3.39
CA ALA A 9 -3.00 9.53 2.63
C ALA A 9 -3.62 9.93 1.28
N GLY A 10 -3.06 9.42 0.18
CA GLY A 10 -3.58 9.68 -1.17
C GLY A 10 -3.16 11.02 -1.77
N ASN A 11 -2.24 11.76 -1.14
CA ASN A 11 -1.65 12.96 -1.74
C ASN A 11 -0.79 12.63 -2.98
N PHE A 12 -0.22 13.66 -3.63
CA PHE A 12 0.58 13.47 -4.85
C PHE A 12 1.84 12.60 -4.65
N ALA A 13 2.46 12.63 -3.46
CA ALA A 13 3.64 11.83 -3.16
C ALA A 13 3.27 10.36 -3.05
N ASP A 14 2.14 10.09 -2.41
CA ASP A 14 1.52 8.77 -2.33
C ASP A 14 1.14 8.23 -3.71
N VAL A 15 0.56 9.06 -4.58
CA VAL A 15 0.27 8.69 -5.98
C VAL A 15 1.53 8.23 -6.70
N LEU A 16 2.63 8.99 -6.63
CA LEU A 16 3.90 8.60 -7.26
C LEU A 16 4.44 7.29 -6.66
N LYS A 17 4.52 7.22 -5.33
CA LYS A 17 5.05 6.06 -4.59
C LYS A 17 4.28 4.78 -4.93
N HIS A 18 2.96 4.84 -4.94
CA HIS A 18 2.09 3.68 -5.16
C HIS A 18 1.98 3.27 -6.63
N ALA A 19 2.03 4.23 -7.56
CA ALA A 19 2.16 3.91 -8.97
C ALA A 19 3.45 3.11 -9.24
N VAL A 20 4.59 3.56 -8.69
CA VAL A 20 5.88 2.86 -8.83
C VAL A 20 5.82 1.48 -8.16
N LEU A 21 5.32 1.39 -6.92
CA LEU A 21 5.17 0.11 -6.21
C LEU A 21 4.36 -0.89 -7.03
N ALA A 22 3.21 -0.47 -7.58
CA ALA A 22 2.35 -1.36 -8.36
C ALA A 22 3.07 -1.90 -9.60
N ARG A 23 3.86 -1.06 -10.29
CA ARG A 23 4.69 -1.51 -11.43
C ARG A 23 5.79 -2.47 -11.02
N LEU A 24 6.48 -2.20 -9.91
CA LEU A 24 7.51 -3.10 -9.40
C LEU A 24 6.95 -4.48 -9.06
N VAL A 25 5.78 -4.53 -8.41
CA VAL A 25 5.08 -5.78 -8.11
C VAL A 25 4.73 -6.53 -9.39
N ARG A 26 4.11 -5.87 -10.37
CA ARG A 26 3.79 -6.51 -11.67
C ARG A 26 5.04 -6.99 -12.41
N TYR A 27 6.11 -6.21 -12.40
CA TYR A 27 7.38 -6.61 -13.03
C TYR A 27 7.99 -7.85 -12.36
N LEU A 28 7.97 -7.94 -11.03
CA LEU A 28 8.46 -9.12 -10.31
C LEU A 28 7.63 -10.38 -10.62
N GLN A 29 6.37 -10.23 -11.03
CA GLN A 29 5.48 -11.34 -11.41
C GLN A 29 5.81 -11.96 -12.77
N ASN A 30 6.62 -11.30 -13.62
CA ASN A 30 7.08 -11.85 -14.91
C ASN A 30 7.89 -13.14 -14.76
N LYS A 31 8.37 -13.44 -13.55
CA LYS A 31 8.98 -14.72 -13.21
C LYS A 31 8.03 -15.53 -12.34
N ASP A 32 7.82 -16.79 -12.73
CA ASP A 32 7.03 -17.75 -11.96
C ASP A 32 7.83 -18.35 -10.79
N LYS A 33 8.31 -17.46 -9.91
CA LYS A 33 8.83 -17.78 -8.58
C LYS A 33 8.26 -16.76 -7.60
N ALA A 34 8.01 -17.18 -6.36
CA ALA A 34 7.60 -16.25 -5.31
C ALA A 34 8.62 -15.11 -5.11
N PHE A 35 8.14 -13.97 -4.63
CA PHE A 35 8.97 -12.89 -4.08
C PHE A 35 8.38 -12.40 -2.76
N ARG A 36 9.19 -11.68 -1.98
CA ARG A 36 8.78 -11.05 -0.74
C ARG A 36 8.90 -9.54 -0.82
N VAL A 37 7.81 -8.84 -0.53
CA VAL A 37 7.87 -7.40 -0.23
C VAL A 37 8.19 -7.23 1.25
N LEU A 38 9.22 -6.45 1.55
CA LEU A 38 9.52 -5.96 2.90
C LEU A 38 9.14 -4.48 2.95
N ASP A 39 8.06 -4.17 3.65
CA ASP A 39 7.62 -2.81 3.92
C ASP A 39 8.11 -2.40 5.31
N THR A 40 9.09 -1.50 5.36
CA THR A 40 9.78 -1.14 6.61
C THR A 40 8.99 -0.12 7.44
N HIS A 41 8.04 0.59 6.85
CA HIS A 41 7.23 1.63 7.49
C HIS A 41 5.80 1.54 6.95
N ALA A 42 5.11 0.49 7.35
CA ALA A 42 3.87 0.02 6.74
C ALA A 42 2.64 0.89 7.04
N GLY A 43 2.66 1.69 8.11
CA GLY A 43 1.50 2.45 8.56
C GLY A 43 0.35 1.53 8.96
N ILE A 44 -0.89 1.99 8.77
CA ILE A 44 -2.10 1.20 9.10
C ILE A 44 -2.64 0.39 7.91
N GLY A 45 -1.98 0.48 6.75
CA GLY A 45 -2.30 -0.29 5.55
C GLY A 45 -3.52 0.18 4.76
N LEU A 46 -4.61 0.61 5.40
CA LEU A 46 -5.82 1.12 4.75
C LEU A 46 -6.29 2.40 5.45
N TYR A 47 -6.63 3.42 4.67
CA TYR A 47 -6.99 4.74 5.16
C TYR A 47 -8.41 5.10 4.75
N ASP A 48 -9.22 5.55 5.71
CA ASP A 48 -10.55 6.12 5.46
C ASP A 48 -10.42 7.62 5.20
N LEU A 49 -10.52 8.03 3.94
CA LEU A 49 -10.42 9.42 3.52
C LEU A 49 -11.63 10.27 3.94
N THR A 50 -12.69 9.66 4.47
CA THR A 50 -13.83 10.38 5.06
C THR A 50 -13.61 10.76 6.52
N SER A 51 -12.53 10.27 7.15
CA SER A 51 -12.23 10.56 8.55
C SER A 51 -11.93 12.04 8.80
N GLU A 52 -12.13 12.50 10.04
CA GLU A 52 -11.85 13.88 10.44
C GLU A 52 -10.39 14.27 10.15
N GLU A 53 -9.44 13.35 10.37
CA GLU A 53 -8.01 13.58 10.13
C GLU A 53 -7.69 13.78 8.65
N ALA A 54 -8.25 12.95 7.76
CA ALA A 54 -8.07 13.11 6.32
C ALA A 54 -8.70 14.41 5.81
N GLN A 55 -9.86 14.79 6.37
CA GLN A 55 -10.58 16.01 5.98
C GLN A 55 -9.94 17.30 6.51
N LYS A 56 -9.12 17.24 7.58
CA LYS A 56 -8.38 18.42 8.08
C LYS A 56 -7.43 19.01 7.06
N THR A 57 -6.83 18.18 6.20
CA THR A 57 -5.89 18.63 5.16
C THR A 57 -6.51 18.53 3.76
N GLY A 58 -7.32 17.50 3.49
CA GLY A 58 -7.91 17.24 2.19
C GLY A 58 -6.90 16.93 1.09
N GLU A 59 -5.64 16.58 1.42
CA GLU A 59 -4.57 16.45 0.41
C GLU A 59 -4.90 15.45 -0.70
N TRP A 60 -5.63 14.38 -0.35
CA TRP A 60 -6.06 13.34 -1.28
C TRP A 60 -6.87 13.87 -2.46
N GLN A 61 -7.62 14.95 -2.27
CA GLN A 61 -8.46 15.56 -3.31
C GLN A 61 -7.61 16.03 -4.50
N THR A 62 -6.41 16.55 -4.22
CA THR A 62 -5.47 17.00 -5.25
C THR A 62 -4.47 15.95 -5.70
N GLY A 63 -4.45 14.79 -5.03
CA GLY A 63 -3.70 13.60 -5.41
C GLY A 63 -4.60 12.56 -6.10
N ILE A 64 -4.93 11.48 -5.38
CA ILE A 64 -5.71 10.36 -5.92
C ILE A 64 -7.11 10.76 -6.39
N GLY A 65 -7.75 11.75 -5.77
CA GLY A 65 -9.08 12.25 -6.18
C GLY A 65 -9.06 12.73 -7.64
N LYS A 66 -8.15 13.66 -7.96
CA LYS A 66 -7.94 14.14 -9.34
C LYS A 66 -7.64 13.03 -10.33
N LEU A 67 -6.86 12.03 -9.93
CA LEU A 67 -6.47 10.93 -10.81
C LEU A 67 -7.63 9.97 -11.10
N MET A 68 -8.55 9.79 -10.15
CA MET A 68 -9.74 8.94 -10.30
C MET A 68 -10.85 9.59 -11.10
N GLU A 69 -10.92 10.93 -11.10
CA GLU A 69 -11.89 11.71 -11.90
C GLU A 69 -11.36 12.11 -13.28
N GLY A 70 -10.04 12.10 -13.46
CA GLY A 70 -9.38 12.58 -14.67
C GLY A 70 -9.51 11.62 -15.86
N ASP A 71 -9.64 12.20 -17.05
CA ASP A 71 -9.45 11.48 -18.31
C ASP A 71 -7.95 11.36 -18.59
N LEU A 72 -7.44 10.12 -18.55
CA LEU A 72 -6.01 9.83 -18.68
C LEU A 72 -5.71 9.39 -20.11
N PRO A 73 -4.66 9.93 -20.76
CA PRO A 73 -4.20 9.40 -22.04
C PRO A 73 -3.91 7.89 -21.93
N ASP A 74 -4.26 7.11 -22.96
CA ASP A 74 -4.16 5.64 -22.94
C ASP A 74 -2.82 5.10 -22.39
N PRO A 75 -1.63 5.64 -22.78
CA PRO A 75 -0.36 5.13 -22.26
C PRO A 75 -0.20 5.33 -20.74
N ILE A 76 -0.80 6.40 -20.21
CA ILE A 76 -0.77 6.72 -18.78
C ILE A 76 -1.80 5.88 -18.03
N ALA A 77 -2.98 5.68 -18.61
CA ALA A 77 -3.99 4.78 -18.07
C ALA A 77 -3.47 3.34 -17.94
N GLU A 78 -2.80 2.82 -18.99
CA GLU A 78 -2.16 1.50 -18.97
C GLU A 78 -1.01 1.42 -17.95
N LEU A 79 -0.23 2.49 -17.83
CA LEU A 79 0.83 2.54 -16.82
C LEU A 79 0.23 2.41 -15.41
N LEU A 80 -0.82 3.18 -15.12
CA LEU A 80 -1.40 3.29 -13.77
C LEU A 80 -2.45 2.22 -13.47
N GLU A 81 -2.85 1.41 -14.44
CA GLU A 81 -3.92 0.41 -14.31
C GLU A 81 -3.81 -0.44 -13.04
N PRO A 82 -2.65 -1.07 -12.71
CA PRO A 82 -2.58 -1.94 -11.54
C PRO A 82 -2.84 -1.20 -10.22
N TYR A 83 -2.44 0.06 -10.16
CA TYR A 83 -2.66 0.91 -8.99
C TYR A 83 -4.11 1.39 -8.93
N LEU A 84 -4.63 1.95 -10.03
CA LEU A 84 -5.99 2.49 -10.07
C LEU A 84 -7.07 1.42 -9.96
N ALA A 85 -6.83 0.22 -10.50
CA ALA A 85 -7.72 -0.92 -10.33
C ALA A 85 -7.87 -1.29 -8.83
N ALA A 86 -6.77 -1.32 -8.08
CA ALA A 86 -6.82 -1.59 -6.64
C ALA A 86 -7.56 -0.49 -5.85
N VAL A 87 -7.38 0.79 -6.22
CA VAL A 87 -8.16 1.89 -5.62
C VAL A 87 -9.65 1.75 -5.96
N LYS A 88 -9.99 1.41 -7.21
CA LYS A 88 -11.38 1.20 -7.65
C LYS A 88 -12.04 0.01 -6.95
N GLU A 89 -11.32 -1.10 -6.75
CA GLU A 89 -11.83 -2.29 -6.07
C GLU A 89 -12.23 -1.99 -4.62
N LEU A 90 -11.52 -1.08 -3.94
CA LEU A 90 -11.87 -0.62 -2.59
C LEU A 90 -13.03 0.38 -2.57
N ASN A 91 -13.45 0.91 -3.74
CA ASN A 91 -14.47 1.94 -3.87
C ASN A 91 -15.48 1.59 -4.98
N PRO A 92 -16.22 0.46 -4.87
CA PRO A 92 -17.09 -0.03 -5.95
C PRO A 92 -18.28 0.90 -6.26
N GLU A 93 -18.66 1.76 -5.31
CA GLU A 93 -19.74 2.74 -5.47
C GLU A 93 -19.30 4.04 -6.18
N GLY A 94 -18.01 4.16 -6.53
CA GLY A 94 -17.42 5.39 -7.06
C GLY A 94 -16.94 6.35 -5.98
N GLY A 95 -16.26 7.42 -6.43
CA GLY A 95 -15.49 8.31 -5.55
C GLY A 95 -14.29 7.61 -4.92
N VAL A 96 -13.67 8.25 -3.92
CA VAL A 96 -12.54 7.69 -3.17
C VAL A 96 -12.77 7.88 -1.66
N LYS A 97 -13.35 6.86 -1.02
CA LYS A 97 -13.55 6.79 0.43
C LYS A 97 -12.40 6.05 1.10
N PHE A 98 -11.96 4.93 0.53
CA PHE A 98 -10.87 4.13 1.06
C PHE A 98 -9.64 4.20 0.18
N TYR A 99 -8.48 4.42 0.80
CA TYR A 99 -7.20 4.51 0.12
C TYR A 99 -6.22 3.45 0.62
N PRO A 100 -5.67 2.59 -0.27
CA PRO A 100 -4.70 1.60 0.13
C PRO A 100 -3.33 2.25 0.38
N GLY A 101 -2.78 2.03 1.57
CA GLY A 101 -1.35 2.17 1.81
C GLY A 101 -0.53 1.09 1.10
N SER A 102 0.79 1.20 1.13
CA SER A 102 1.70 0.26 0.47
C SER A 102 1.48 -1.21 0.84
N PRO A 103 1.20 -1.59 2.11
CA PRO A 103 0.96 -3.00 2.45
C PRO A 103 -0.31 -3.55 1.79
N LYS A 104 -1.40 -2.78 1.81
CA LYS A 104 -2.68 -3.20 1.24
C LYS A 104 -2.60 -3.26 -0.28
N LEU A 105 -1.98 -2.27 -0.90
CA LEU A 105 -1.77 -2.25 -2.34
C LEU A 105 -0.93 -3.44 -2.81
N ALA A 106 0.23 -3.67 -2.18
CA ALA A 106 1.06 -4.82 -2.51
C ALA A 106 0.27 -6.13 -2.37
N ARG A 107 -0.46 -6.29 -1.26
CA ARG A 107 -1.23 -7.50 -0.99
C ARG A 107 -2.35 -7.75 -2.01
N MET A 108 -3.06 -6.71 -2.46
CA MET A 108 -4.09 -6.83 -3.50
C MET A 108 -3.51 -7.26 -4.85
N LEU A 109 -2.26 -6.92 -5.12
CA LEU A 109 -1.59 -7.26 -6.37
C LEU A 109 -0.94 -8.66 -6.38
N PHE A 110 -0.78 -9.30 -5.23
CA PHE A 110 -0.04 -10.57 -5.10
C PHE A 110 -0.71 -11.77 -5.77
N ARG A 111 0.13 -12.71 -6.23
CA ARG A 111 -0.28 -14.08 -6.52
C ARG A 111 -0.27 -14.91 -5.22
N PRO A 112 -0.88 -16.10 -5.18
CA PRO A 112 -0.94 -16.92 -3.95
C PRO A 112 0.42 -17.28 -3.32
N GLN A 113 1.50 -17.31 -4.12
CA GLN A 113 2.85 -17.63 -3.65
C GLN A 113 3.65 -16.44 -3.11
N ASP A 114 3.24 -15.21 -3.39
CA ASP A 114 3.97 -14.00 -2.99
C ASP A 114 3.71 -13.70 -1.51
N ARG A 115 4.61 -12.97 -0.84
CA ARG A 115 4.55 -12.73 0.62
C ARG A 115 4.87 -11.29 1.00
N LEU A 116 4.27 -10.82 2.08
CA LEU A 116 4.51 -9.50 2.67
C LEU A 116 5.07 -9.65 4.08
N SER A 117 6.14 -8.90 4.36
CA SER A 117 6.61 -8.59 5.71
C SER A 117 6.41 -7.10 5.93
N ALA A 118 5.53 -6.73 6.85
CA ALA A 118 5.15 -5.35 7.12
C ALA A 118 5.58 -4.97 8.55
N MET A 119 6.43 -3.95 8.65
CA MET A 119 6.96 -3.44 9.91
C MET A 119 6.27 -2.12 10.24
N GLU A 120 5.82 -1.99 11.49
CA GLU A 120 5.27 -0.73 11.99
C GLU A 120 5.75 -0.52 13.43
N LEU A 121 6.36 0.63 13.71
CA LEU A 121 6.95 0.93 15.01
C LEU A 121 5.91 1.45 16.01
N HIS A 122 4.87 2.15 15.54
CA HIS A 122 3.85 2.72 16.41
C HIS A 122 2.89 1.62 16.89
N PRO A 123 2.76 1.36 18.20
CA PRO A 123 2.01 0.21 18.71
C PRO A 123 0.52 0.20 18.28
N ASP A 124 -0.15 1.36 18.28
CA ASP A 124 -1.54 1.44 17.82
C ASP A 124 -1.70 1.18 16.32
N ASP A 125 -0.74 1.60 15.50
CA ASP A 125 -0.81 1.43 14.06
C ASP A 125 -0.46 0.00 13.67
N SER A 126 0.53 -0.59 14.35
CA SER A 126 0.83 -2.01 14.24
C SER A 126 -0.39 -2.87 14.60
N ARG A 127 -1.13 -2.53 15.66
CA ARG A 127 -2.40 -3.20 16.01
C ARG A 127 -3.47 -3.02 14.93
N ALA A 128 -3.63 -1.82 14.37
CA ALA A 128 -4.58 -1.57 13.29
C ALA A 128 -4.22 -2.36 12.02
N LEU A 129 -2.94 -2.37 11.66
CA LEU A 129 -2.39 -3.11 10.54
C LEU A 129 -2.54 -4.63 10.72
N ALA A 130 -2.28 -5.14 11.93
CA ALA A 130 -2.46 -6.56 12.26
C ALA A 130 -3.93 -6.98 12.13
N ARG A 131 -4.88 -6.14 12.58
CA ARG A 131 -6.32 -6.39 12.39
C ARG A 131 -6.72 -6.37 10.91
N LEU A 132 -6.16 -5.44 10.12
CA LEU A 132 -6.44 -5.36 8.67
C LEU A 132 -6.09 -6.66 7.94
N PHE A 133 -5.04 -7.36 8.38
CA PHE A 133 -4.54 -8.60 7.75
C PHE A 133 -4.80 -9.86 8.60
N GLU A 134 -5.75 -9.80 9.53
CA GLU A 134 -6.08 -10.95 10.36
C GLU A 134 -6.51 -12.15 9.50
N GLY A 135 -5.87 -13.30 9.71
CA GLY A 135 -6.12 -14.52 8.95
C GLY A 135 -5.45 -14.60 7.57
N ASP A 136 -4.79 -13.53 7.10
CA ASP A 136 -4.12 -13.53 5.80
C ASP A 136 -2.71 -14.15 5.90
N TYR A 137 -2.61 -15.43 5.54
CA TYR A 137 -1.35 -16.18 5.60
C TYR A 137 -0.22 -15.62 4.70
N GLN A 138 -0.53 -14.74 3.75
CA GLN A 138 0.48 -14.11 2.90
C GLN A 138 1.18 -12.93 3.59
N VAL A 139 0.61 -12.41 4.69
CA VAL A 139 1.08 -11.20 5.36
C VAL A 139 1.57 -11.52 6.77
N ARG A 140 2.76 -11.01 7.10
CA ARG A 140 3.26 -10.98 8.47
C ARG A 140 3.46 -9.53 8.90
N VAL A 141 2.67 -9.09 9.88
CA VAL A 141 2.84 -7.81 10.55
C VAL A 141 3.75 -8.00 11.76
N THR A 142 4.66 -7.06 12.02
CA THR A 142 5.54 -7.09 13.19
C THR A 142 5.73 -5.68 13.73
N GLU A 143 5.49 -5.50 15.04
CA GLU A 143 5.81 -4.26 15.74
C GLU A 143 7.34 -4.17 15.90
N LEU A 144 8.00 -3.45 15.00
CA LEU A 144 9.45 -3.39 14.93
C LEU A 144 9.91 -2.10 14.24
N ASP A 145 11.06 -1.59 14.65
CA ASP A 145 11.78 -0.56 13.91
C ASP A 145 12.19 -1.11 12.53
N GLY A 146 11.69 -0.48 11.46
CA GLY A 146 11.97 -0.84 10.08
C GLY A 146 13.45 -0.97 9.74
N TRP A 147 14.32 -0.18 10.38
CA TRP A 147 15.78 -0.26 10.17
C TRP A 147 16.38 -1.56 10.70
N LEU A 148 15.85 -2.10 11.79
CA LEU A 148 16.28 -3.38 12.35
C LEU A 148 15.81 -4.57 11.50
N SER A 149 14.75 -4.38 10.70
CA SER A 149 14.19 -5.45 9.87
C SER A 149 15.12 -5.90 8.75
N LEU A 150 15.99 -5.02 8.24
CA LEU A 150 16.86 -5.33 7.09
C LEU A 150 17.83 -6.49 7.39
N GLY A 151 18.44 -6.50 8.58
CA GLY A 151 19.35 -7.58 8.99
C GLY A 151 18.63 -8.90 9.34
N ALA A 152 17.36 -8.83 9.73
CA ALA A 152 16.59 -10.00 10.16
C ALA A 152 15.79 -10.65 9.02
N HIS A 153 15.39 -9.88 8.00
CA HIS A 153 14.51 -10.30 6.93
C HIS A 153 15.20 -10.49 5.57
N LEU A 154 16.47 -10.08 5.44
CA LEU A 154 17.25 -10.26 4.22
C LEU A 154 18.42 -11.24 4.43
N PRO A 155 18.68 -12.16 3.48
CA PRO A 155 17.87 -12.41 2.28
C PRO A 155 16.54 -13.13 2.62
N PRO A 156 15.46 -12.87 1.87
CA PRO A 156 14.19 -13.57 2.08
C PRO A 156 14.29 -15.04 1.63
N LYS A 157 13.44 -15.91 2.19
CA LYS A 157 13.37 -17.34 1.80
C LYS A 157 13.15 -17.53 0.30
N GLU A 158 12.37 -16.63 -0.29
CA GLU A 158 12.02 -16.58 -1.70
C GLU A 158 13.23 -16.25 -2.60
N LYS A 159 14.32 -15.69 -2.03
CA LYS A 159 15.51 -15.18 -2.74
C LYS A 159 15.18 -14.16 -3.84
N ARG A 160 14.04 -13.48 -3.69
CA ARG A 160 13.49 -12.45 -4.57
C ARG A 160 12.70 -11.48 -3.70
N GLY A 161 12.84 -10.19 -3.95
CA GLY A 161 12.13 -9.11 -3.29
C GLY A 161 12.37 -7.81 -4.02
#